data_AF-A0A7D9LZR5-F1
#
_entry.id   AF-A0A7D9LZR5-F1
#
_cell.length_a   1.000
_cell.length_b   1.000
_cell.length_c   1.000
_cell.angle_alpha   90.00
_cell.angle_beta   90.00
_cell.angle_gamma   90.00
#
_symmetry.space_group_name_H-M   'P 1'
#
loop_
_entity.id
_entity.type
_entity.pdbx_description
1 polymer ?
#
loop_
_entity_poly.entity_id
_entity_poly.type
_entity_poly.pdbx_seq_one_letter_code
_entity_poly.pdbx_strand_id
1 'polypeptide(L)'
;MAMNHFEVSTTVEADKQIVLNCRHGEAVRHALVLLEGEIKPFTNEISCEGSTNEINLGPTQEDTTLKVQNLSNSKATEAFIYHKGQCHRWPVVKNRFKAFVKLDKGTNLLKVQCHELNLEKELSISYEKQESQQRYVRVVYIKCSESDGSFDAPDDVNNSLDMALEKLRFNVLLLQTFMAEEMNKHGFGYQTFELEQNENGEILAHVFTSELTTEKAHEMNGDQLYSWFHK
;
A
#
# COMPACT_ATOMS: atom_id res chain seq x y z
N MET A 1 -24.27 -54.80 -17.46
CA MET A 1 -23.98 -54.20 -16.15
C MET A 1 -22.75 -53.32 -16.35
N ALA A 2 -22.97 -52.06 -16.73
CA ALA A 2 -21.91 -51.09 -16.98
C ALA A 2 -22.08 -49.97 -15.97
N MET A 3 -21.13 -49.85 -15.03
CA MET A 3 -21.05 -48.76 -14.06
C MET A 3 -20.50 -47.53 -14.78
N ASN A 4 -21.34 -46.52 -14.98
CA ASN A 4 -20.88 -45.18 -15.33
C ASN A 4 -20.38 -44.51 -14.06
N HIS A 5 -19.06 -44.43 -13.90
CA HIS A 5 -18.43 -43.52 -12.95
C HIS A 5 -18.60 -42.09 -13.50
N PHE A 6 -19.49 -41.32 -12.87
CA PHE A 6 -19.47 -39.86 -12.99
C PHE A 6 -18.32 -39.35 -12.11
N GLU A 7 -17.19 -39.01 -12.72
CA GLU A 7 -16.20 -38.14 -12.08
C GLU A 7 -16.74 -36.72 -12.06
N VAL A 8 -17.19 -36.26 -10.89
CA VAL A 8 -17.36 -34.84 -10.64
C VAL A 8 -15.96 -34.28 -10.38
N SER A 9 -15.30 -33.82 -11.44
CA SER A 9 -14.11 -32.98 -11.33
C SER A 9 -14.56 -31.59 -10.85
N THR A 10 -14.61 -31.38 -9.53
CA THR A 10 -14.66 -30.03 -8.96
C THR A 10 -13.30 -29.37 -9.10
N THR A 11 -12.99 -28.92 -10.30
CA THR A 11 -11.99 -27.89 -10.56
C THR A 11 -12.73 -26.57 -10.70
N VAL A 12 -13.15 -26.00 -9.57
CA VAL A 12 -13.46 -24.57 -9.48
C VAL A 12 -12.42 -23.99 -8.54
N GLU A 13 -11.26 -23.69 -9.11
CA GLU A 13 -10.29 -22.81 -8.48
C GLU A 13 -10.95 -21.43 -8.44
N ALA A 14 -11.74 -21.19 -7.39
CA ALA A 14 -12.52 -19.99 -7.20
C ALA A 14 -11.54 -18.80 -7.17
N ASP A 15 -11.59 -17.99 -8.21
CA ASP A 15 -10.76 -16.82 -8.39
C ASP A 15 -11.03 -15.83 -7.23
N LYS A 16 -10.18 -15.89 -6.20
CA LYS A 16 -10.23 -15.08 -4.99
C LYS A 16 -9.79 -13.66 -5.34
N GLN A 17 -10.70 -12.83 -5.85
CA GLN A 17 -10.34 -11.58 -6.50
C GLN A 17 -10.05 -10.42 -5.52
N ILE A 18 -8.87 -10.45 -4.91
CA ILE A 18 -8.16 -9.22 -4.53
C ILE A 18 -7.46 -8.70 -5.79
N VAL A 19 -7.91 -7.55 -6.30
CA VAL A 19 -7.31 -6.86 -7.44
C VAL A 19 -6.41 -5.75 -6.93
N LEU A 20 -5.17 -5.69 -7.40
CA LEU A 20 -4.16 -4.71 -6.97
C LEU A 20 -3.78 -3.80 -8.14
N ASN A 21 -3.39 -2.55 -7.85
CA ASN A 21 -2.82 -1.64 -8.84
C ASN A 21 -1.46 -2.11 -9.38
N CYS A 22 -0.73 -2.90 -8.59
CA CYS A 22 0.57 -3.44 -8.96
C CYS A 22 0.48 -4.85 -9.58
N ARG A 23 1.39 -5.14 -10.52
CA ARG A 23 1.49 -6.45 -11.18
C ARG A 23 2.54 -7.35 -10.52
N HIS A 24 2.33 -8.66 -10.60
CA HIS A 24 3.35 -9.61 -10.14
C HIS A 24 4.63 -9.46 -10.95
N GLY A 25 5.76 -9.28 -10.26
CA GLY A 25 7.07 -9.03 -10.87
C GLY A 25 7.29 -7.59 -11.33
N GLU A 26 6.40 -6.65 -10.99
CA GLU A 26 6.56 -5.25 -11.36
C GLU A 26 7.79 -4.63 -10.70
N ALA A 27 8.52 -3.84 -11.48
CA ALA A 27 9.70 -3.13 -11.02
C ALA A 27 9.36 -1.68 -10.70
N VAL A 28 9.71 -1.23 -9.50
CA VAL A 28 9.55 0.15 -9.03
C VAL A 28 10.90 0.76 -8.67
N ARG A 29 10.97 2.09 -8.71
CA ARG A 29 12.21 2.87 -8.50
C ARG A 29 12.27 3.65 -7.19
N HIS A 30 11.31 3.41 -6.31
CA HIS A 30 11.21 4.12 -5.04
C HIS A 30 10.84 3.11 -3.94
N ALA A 31 11.31 3.37 -2.73
CA ALA A 31 11.24 2.39 -1.64
C ALA A 31 9.86 2.28 -1.01
N LEU A 32 9.02 3.32 -1.05
CA LEU A 32 7.70 3.30 -0.43
C LEU A 32 6.61 3.19 -1.50
N VAL A 33 5.95 2.05 -1.63
CA VAL A 33 4.89 1.88 -2.64
C VAL A 33 3.50 2.12 -2.06
N LEU A 34 2.61 2.66 -2.88
CA LEU A 34 1.18 2.72 -2.60
C LEU A 34 0.48 1.51 -3.21
N LEU A 35 0.08 0.57 -2.38
CA LEU A 35 -0.75 -0.55 -2.77
C LEU A 35 -2.22 -0.16 -2.69
N GLU A 36 -2.88 -0.05 -3.84
CA GLU A 36 -4.32 0.12 -3.94
C GLU A 36 -4.95 -1.22 -4.27
N GLY A 37 -5.90 -1.65 -3.44
CA GLY A 37 -6.58 -2.92 -3.64
C GLY A 37 -8.09 -2.80 -3.65
N GLU A 38 -8.73 -3.62 -4.47
CA GLU A 38 -10.17 -3.85 -4.51
C GLU A 38 -10.48 -5.29 -4.14
N ILE A 39 -11.37 -5.46 -3.16
CA ILE A 39 -11.80 -6.75 -2.64
C ILE A 39 -13.15 -7.07 -3.26
N LYS A 40 -13.18 -7.97 -4.25
CA LYS A 40 -14.44 -8.34 -4.88
C LYS A 40 -15.14 -9.45 -4.07
N PRO A 41 -16.41 -9.24 -3.68
CA PRO A 41 -17.18 -10.30 -3.05
C PRO A 41 -17.44 -11.44 -4.05
N PHE A 42 -17.53 -12.65 -3.53
CA PHE A 42 -17.82 -13.83 -4.33
C PHE A 42 -19.28 -13.79 -4.83
N THR A 43 -19.48 -13.71 -6.14
CA THR A 43 -20.78 -13.91 -6.78
C THR A 43 -20.91 -15.35 -7.24
N ASN A 44 -21.71 -16.14 -6.54
CA ASN A 44 -22.20 -17.41 -7.07
C ASN A 44 -23.20 -17.11 -8.19
N GLU A 45 -22.75 -17.09 -9.44
CA GLU A 45 -23.68 -17.26 -10.56
C GLU A 45 -23.97 -18.76 -10.70
N ILE A 46 -25.04 -19.22 -10.06
CA ILE A 46 -25.62 -20.52 -10.37
C ILE A 46 -26.53 -20.31 -11.57
N SER A 47 -26.05 -20.61 -12.77
CA SER A 47 -26.92 -20.76 -13.94
C SER A 47 -27.63 -22.11 -13.84
N CYS A 48 -28.84 -22.12 -13.28
CA CYS A 48 -29.76 -23.23 -13.45
C CYS A 48 -30.37 -23.16 -14.85
N GLU A 49 -29.72 -23.74 -15.85
CA GLU A 49 -30.42 -24.14 -17.08
C GLU A 49 -31.30 -25.36 -16.75
N GLY A 50 -32.46 -25.09 -16.17
CA GLY A 50 -33.49 -26.08 -15.94
C GLY A 50 -34.19 -26.43 -17.24
N SER A 51 -33.77 -27.51 -17.91
CA SER A 51 -34.63 -28.21 -18.86
C SER A 51 -35.80 -28.84 -18.10
N THR A 52 -36.99 -28.32 -18.30
CA THR A 52 -38.23 -28.90 -17.75
C THR A 52 -38.51 -30.22 -18.46
N ASN A 53 -38.10 -31.34 -17.86
CA ASN A 53 -38.69 -32.64 -18.16
C ASN A 53 -39.51 -33.08 -16.95
N GLU A 54 -40.83 -32.97 -17.07
CA GLU A 54 -41.78 -33.52 -16.13
C GLU A 54 -41.68 -35.05 -16.11
N ILE A 55 -41.29 -35.61 -14.96
CA ILE A 55 -41.56 -37.02 -14.66
C ILE A 55 -42.10 -37.08 -13.23
N ASN A 56 -43.39 -37.40 -13.12
CA ASN A 56 -44.07 -37.71 -11.85
C ASN A 56 -43.54 -39.03 -11.28
N LEU A 57 -43.21 -39.07 -9.98
CA LEU A 57 -43.28 -40.26 -9.11
C LEU A 57 -43.09 -39.89 -7.61
N GLY A 58 -44.15 -40.11 -6.83
CA GLY A 58 -44.22 -40.60 -5.43
C GLY A 58 -43.34 -40.03 -4.28
N PRO A 59 -43.85 -39.97 -3.02
CA PRO A 59 -43.16 -39.33 -1.91
C PRO A 59 -42.23 -40.31 -1.18
N THR A 60 -40.95 -39.98 -0.97
CA THR A 60 -40.13 -40.60 0.08
C THR A 60 -39.04 -39.63 0.57
N GLN A 61 -38.83 -39.67 1.88
CA GLN A 61 -37.95 -38.85 2.72
C GLN A 61 -36.51 -38.71 2.19
N GLU A 62 -35.94 -37.52 2.29
CA GLU A 62 -34.88 -37.21 3.26
C GLU A 62 -34.50 -35.72 3.13
N ASP A 63 -34.76 -34.98 4.20
CA ASP A 63 -34.45 -33.58 4.36
C ASP A 63 -32.94 -33.41 4.56
N THR A 64 -32.20 -33.32 3.45
CA THR A 64 -30.83 -32.79 3.44
C THR A 64 -30.89 -31.37 2.91
N THR A 65 -31.41 -30.46 3.73
CA THR A 65 -31.27 -29.02 3.54
C THR A 65 -29.78 -28.67 3.69
N LEU A 66 -29.05 -28.77 2.58
CA LEU A 66 -27.77 -28.11 2.41
C LEU A 66 -27.97 -26.64 2.76
N LYS A 67 -27.45 -26.24 3.91
CA LYS A 67 -27.34 -24.83 4.31
C LYS A 67 -26.41 -24.14 3.32
N VAL A 68 -26.97 -23.72 2.19
CA VAL A 68 -26.39 -22.68 1.35
C VAL A 68 -26.45 -21.40 2.19
N GLN A 69 -25.47 -21.23 3.07
CA GLN A 69 -25.26 -19.96 3.74
C GLN A 69 -24.87 -18.97 2.64
N ASN A 70 -25.78 -18.05 2.35
CA ASN A 70 -25.50 -16.83 1.61
C ASN A 70 -24.30 -16.13 2.27
N LEU A 71 -23.10 -16.29 1.70
CA LEU A 71 -21.93 -15.45 2.01
C LEU A 71 -22.06 -14.04 1.42
N SER A 72 -23.27 -13.63 0.99
CA SER A 72 -23.51 -12.36 0.30
C SER A 72 -23.47 -11.11 1.19
N ASN A 73 -23.31 -11.26 2.52
CA ASN A 73 -23.33 -10.13 3.46
C ASN A 73 -22.03 -9.93 4.25
N SER A 74 -20.98 -10.73 4.03
CA SER A 74 -19.70 -10.45 4.69
C SER A 74 -19.06 -9.23 4.03
N LYS A 75 -18.86 -8.16 4.80
CA LYS A 75 -18.20 -6.93 4.35
C LYS A 75 -16.79 -6.94 4.90
N ALA A 76 -15.80 -6.87 4.02
CA ALA A 76 -14.42 -6.67 4.41
C ALA A 76 -14.28 -5.33 5.14
N THR A 77 -13.74 -5.35 6.35
CA THR A 77 -13.46 -4.14 7.14
C THR A 77 -11.98 -3.80 7.13
N GLU A 78 -11.12 -4.81 6.99
CA GLU A 78 -9.68 -4.65 7.09
C GLU A 78 -8.95 -5.48 6.03
N ALA A 79 -7.82 -4.94 5.57
CA ALA A 79 -6.85 -5.64 4.73
C ALA A 79 -5.54 -5.76 5.52
N PHE A 80 -4.97 -6.96 5.52
CA PHE A 80 -3.73 -7.28 6.20
C PHE A 80 -2.62 -7.43 5.18
N ILE A 81 -1.58 -6.59 5.28
CA ILE A 81 -0.43 -6.61 4.39
C ILE A 81 0.76 -7.17 5.15
N TYR A 82 1.25 -8.31 4.68
CA TYR A 82 2.41 -8.99 5.23
C TYR A 82 3.63 -8.74 4.37
N HIS A 83 4.72 -8.32 5.00
CA HIS A 83 6.02 -8.12 4.38
C HIS A 83 7.11 -8.39 5.42
N LYS A 84 8.06 -9.28 5.09
CA LYS A 84 9.19 -9.65 5.99
C LYS A 84 8.79 -9.99 7.43
N GLY A 85 7.69 -10.71 7.61
CA GLY A 85 7.19 -11.12 8.92
C GLY A 85 6.47 -10.02 9.71
N GLN A 86 6.43 -8.79 9.19
CA GLN A 86 5.58 -7.72 9.70
C GLN A 86 4.18 -7.82 9.09
N CYS A 87 3.17 -7.42 9.85
CA CYS A 87 1.79 -7.35 9.41
C CYS A 87 1.23 -5.95 9.70
N HIS A 88 0.74 -5.29 8.67
CA HIS A 88 0.10 -3.99 8.77
C HIS A 88 -1.37 -4.09 8.41
N ARG A 89 -2.21 -3.47 9.25
CA ARG A 89 -3.66 -3.48 9.11
C ARG A 89 -4.13 -2.17 8.51
N TRP A 90 -4.90 -2.25 7.43
CA TRP A 90 -5.39 -1.10 6.70
C TRP A 90 -6.91 -1.14 6.59
N PRO A 91 -7.59 0.01 6.78
CA PRO A 91 -9.03 0.07 6.69
C PRO A 91 -9.51 -0.19 5.26
N VAL A 92 -10.59 -0.96 5.15
CA VAL A 92 -11.31 -1.18 3.90
C VAL A 92 -12.56 -0.29 3.89
N VAL A 93 -12.67 0.56 2.87
CA VAL A 93 -13.80 1.47 2.67
C VAL A 93 -14.36 1.22 1.28
N LYS A 94 -15.66 0.90 1.20
CA LYS A 94 -16.34 0.54 -0.06
C LYS A 94 -15.56 -0.54 -0.84
N ASN A 95 -15.16 -1.60 -0.14
CA ASN A 95 -14.39 -2.73 -0.68
C ASN A 95 -13.02 -2.35 -1.27
N ARG A 96 -12.47 -1.18 -0.92
CA ARG A 96 -11.15 -0.75 -1.36
C ARG A 96 -10.27 -0.42 -0.18
N PHE A 97 -8.97 -0.61 -0.33
CA PHE A 97 -7.97 -0.17 0.63
C PHE A 97 -6.82 0.54 -0.09
N LYS A 98 -6.09 1.35 0.67
CA LYS A 98 -4.83 1.98 0.27
C LYS A 98 -3.82 1.72 1.37
N ALA A 99 -2.71 1.09 1.04
CA ALA A 99 -1.69 0.69 1.99
C ALA A 99 -0.31 1.16 1.52
N PHE A 100 0.44 1.80 2.41
CA PHE A 100 1.84 2.08 2.17
C PHE A 100 2.70 0.91 2.61
N VAL A 101 3.61 0.47 1.75
CA VAL A 101 4.54 -0.63 2.03
C VAL A 101 5.95 -0.17 1.72
N LYS A 102 6.83 -0.23 2.72
CA LYS A 102 8.25 0.05 2.54
C LYS A 102 8.95 -1.21 2.03
N LEU A 103 9.48 -1.16 0.83
CA LEU A 103 10.23 -2.21 0.17
C LEU A 103 11.72 -2.10 0.49
N ASP A 104 12.38 -3.24 0.50
CA ASP A 104 13.84 -3.31 0.53
C ASP A 104 14.39 -3.50 -0.87
N LYS A 105 15.66 -3.12 -1.09
CA LYS A 105 16.30 -3.28 -2.39
C LYS A 105 16.23 -4.75 -2.85
N GLY A 106 15.85 -4.95 -4.11
CA GLY A 106 15.63 -6.26 -4.71
C GLY A 106 14.16 -6.69 -4.67
N THR A 107 13.93 -8.00 -4.69
CA THR A 107 12.59 -8.59 -4.78
C THR A 107 11.91 -8.70 -3.41
N ASN A 108 10.69 -8.19 -3.33
CA ASN A 108 9.87 -8.17 -2.13
C ASN A 108 8.61 -9.01 -2.37
N LEU A 109 8.43 -10.07 -1.58
CA LEU A 109 7.21 -10.85 -1.57
C LEU A 109 6.23 -10.23 -0.56
N LEU A 110 5.10 -9.76 -1.07
CA LEU A 110 3.99 -9.21 -0.32
C LEU A 110 2.85 -10.22 -0.30
N LYS A 111 2.20 -10.34 0.85
CA LYS A 111 1.00 -11.16 1.00
C LYS A 111 -0.13 -10.28 1.53
N VAL A 112 -1.22 -10.23 0.80
CA VAL A 112 -2.43 -9.47 1.12
C VAL A 112 -3.50 -10.46 1.57
N GLN A 113 -4.09 -10.24 2.73
CA GLN A 113 -5.18 -11.07 3.24
C GLN A 113 -6.38 -10.23 3.65
N CYS A 114 -7.57 -10.80 3.45
CA CYS A 114 -8.81 -10.35 4.08
C CYS A 114 -9.42 -11.57 4.78
N HIS A 115 -9.36 -11.59 6.11
CA HIS A 115 -9.74 -12.74 6.92
C HIS A 115 -11.26 -12.96 6.90
N GLU A 116 -12.04 -11.89 6.89
CA GLU A 116 -13.51 -11.92 6.91
C GLU A 116 -14.13 -12.57 5.67
N LEU A 117 -13.36 -12.60 4.57
CA LEU A 117 -13.74 -13.22 3.30
C LEU A 117 -12.87 -14.42 2.93
N ASN A 118 -11.92 -14.80 3.79
CA ASN A 118 -10.94 -15.86 3.51
C ASN A 118 -10.22 -15.69 2.16
N LEU A 119 -9.90 -14.44 1.82
CA LEU A 119 -9.22 -14.05 0.59
C LEU A 119 -7.74 -13.83 0.87
N GLU A 120 -6.92 -14.25 -0.08
CA GLU A 120 -5.47 -14.10 -0.03
C GLU A 120 -4.93 -13.85 -1.44
N LYS A 121 -3.93 -12.98 -1.53
CA LYS A 121 -3.18 -12.73 -2.76
C LYS A 121 -1.71 -12.50 -2.44
N GLU A 122 -0.85 -13.20 -3.16
CA GLU A 122 0.59 -12.94 -3.15
C GLU A 122 0.99 -12.07 -4.34
N LEU A 123 1.92 -11.16 -4.09
CA LEU A 123 2.44 -10.20 -5.05
C LEU A 123 3.95 -10.07 -4.86
N SER A 124 4.72 -10.24 -5.93
CA SER A 124 6.15 -9.94 -5.92
C SER A 124 6.38 -8.57 -6.55
N ILE A 125 7.12 -7.68 -5.88
CA ILE A 125 7.53 -6.37 -6.39
C ILE A 125 9.05 -6.26 -6.27
N SER A 126 9.72 -5.87 -7.35
CA SER A 126 11.15 -5.61 -7.34
C SER A 126 11.41 -4.11 -7.18
N TYR A 127 12.18 -3.73 -6.17
CA TYR A 127 12.64 -2.36 -5.97
C TYR A 127 14.12 -2.26 -6.38
N GLU A 128 14.39 -1.45 -7.40
CA GLU A 128 15.74 -1.12 -7.84
C GLU A 128 15.92 0.39 -7.93
N LYS A 129 17.00 0.90 -7.33
CA LYS A 129 17.35 2.31 -7.42
C LYS A 129 17.77 2.66 -8.84
N GLN A 130 17.46 3.88 -9.31
CA GLN A 130 17.92 4.33 -10.61
C GLN A 130 19.41 4.69 -10.56
N GLU A 131 20.29 3.77 -10.98
CA GLU A 131 21.75 3.97 -10.94
C GLU A 131 22.27 5.09 -11.85
N SER A 132 21.46 5.54 -12.82
CA SER A 132 21.86 6.53 -13.83
C SER A 132 21.62 7.99 -13.46
N GLN A 133 21.02 8.30 -12.31
CA GLN A 133 20.81 9.69 -11.91
C GLN A 133 22.02 10.26 -11.16
N GLN A 134 22.75 11.17 -11.81
CA GLN A 134 23.82 11.95 -11.18
C GLN A 134 23.29 13.02 -10.21
N ARG A 135 21.98 13.26 -10.19
CA ARG A 135 21.33 14.28 -9.37
C ARG A 135 20.37 13.61 -8.40
N TYR A 136 20.37 14.10 -7.18
CA TYR A 136 19.48 13.67 -6.11
C TYR A 136 19.01 14.88 -5.33
N VAL A 137 17.89 14.72 -4.64
CA VAL A 137 17.32 15.73 -3.74
C VAL A 137 17.89 15.53 -2.34
N ARG A 138 18.46 16.59 -1.78
CA ARG A 138 18.88 16.65 -0.37
C ARG A 138 17.73 17.15 0.47
N VAL A 139 17.55 16.48 1.61
CA VAL A 139 16.53 16.83 2.58
C VAL A 139 17.21 17.57 3.71
N VAL A 140 16.77 18.81 3.97
CA VAL A 140 17.40 19.69 4.95
C VAL A 140 16.33 20.16 5.95
N TYR A 141 16.58 19.90 7.23
CA TYR A 141 15.87 20.48 8.35
C TYR A 141 16.61 21.73 8.81
N ILE A 142 16.02 22.90 8.58
CA ILE A 142 16.62 24.18 8.93
C ILE A 142 16.13 24.59 10.31
N LYS A 143 17.07 24.90 11.21
CA LYS A 143 16.77 25.46 12.54
C LYS A 143 17.46 26.81 12.75
N CYS A 144 16.86 27.66 13.57
CA CYS A 144 17.46 28.91 14.03
C CYS A 144 18.67 28.66 14.94
N SER A 145 19.48 29.69 15.14
CA SER A 145 20.77 29.60 15.86
C SER A 145 20.64 29.08 17.29
N GLU A 146 19.57 29.49 17.97
CA GLU A 146 19.25 29.23 19.36
C GLU A 146 18.20 28.14 19.57
N SER A 147 17.67 27.58 18.47
CA SER A 147 16.73 26.46 18.53
C SER A 147 17.49 25.16 18.80
N ASP A 148 16.94 24.32 19.68
CA ASP A 148 17.39 22.94 19.89
C ASP A 148 16.91 21.98 18.78
N GLY A 149 16.13 22.49 17.82
CA GLY A 149 15.57 21.72 16.70
C GLY A 149 14.27 21.00 17.06
N SER A 150 13.70 21.26 18.23
CA SER A 150 12.33 20.83 18.52
C SER A 150 11.31 21.58 17.65
N PHE A 151 10.12 20.99 17.49
CA PHE A 151 9.03 21.59 16.72
C PHE A 151 7.76 21.71 17.58
N ASP A 152 6.81 22.51 17.12
CA ASP A 152 5.54 22.67 17.82
C ASP A 152 4.72 21.38 17.77
N ALA A 153 4.33 20.87 18.95
CA ALA A 153 3.48 19.71 19.09
C ALA A 153 2.58 19.85 20.32
N PRO A 154 1.43 19.14 20.37
CA PRO A 154 0.62 19.05 21.58
C PRO A 154 1.40 18.47 22.76
N ASP A 155 0.89 18.70 23.97
CA ASP A 155 1.38 18.05 25.19
C ASP A 155 1.39 16.52 25.01
N ASP A 156 2.39 15.87 25.61
CA ASP A 156 2.66 14.43 25.53
C ASP A 156 3.09 13.88 24.15
N VAL A 157 3.31 14.73 23.15
CA VAL A 157 3.85 14.32 21.85
C VAL A 157 5.35 14.57 21.81
N ASN A 158 6.14 13.55 21.48
CA ASN A 158 7.58 13.72 21.25
C ASN A 158 7.81 14.70 20.09
N ASN A 159 8.47 15.81 20.40
CA ASN A 159 8.76 16.89 19.47
C ASN A 159 10.26 17.13 19.27
N SER A 160 11.10 16.15 19.62
CA SER A 160 12.55 16.26 19.49
C SER A 160 13.01 16.43 18.04
N LEU A 161 14.24 16.91 17.87
CA LEU A 161 14.91 16.98 16.58
C LEU A 161 14.95 15.60 15.88
N ASP A 162 15.23 14.52 16.61
CA ASP A 162 15.25 13.17 16.04
C ASP A 162 13.89 12.78 15.45
N MET A 163 12.80 13.10 16.17
CA MET A 163 11.44 12.86 15.69
C MET A 163 11.12 13.75 14.48
N ALA A 164 11.62 14.98 14.44
CA ALA A 164 11.48 15.87 13.29
C ALA A 164 12.15 15.26 12.05
N LEU A 165 13.37 14.71 12.21
CA LEU A 165 14.10 14.05 11.13
C LEU A 165 13.41 12.76 10.67
N GLU A 166 12.88 11.95 11.58
CA GLU A 166 12.09 10.76 11.23
C GLU A 166 10.83 11.12 10.41
N LYS A 167 10.06 12.11 10.88
CA LYS A 167 8.90 12.64 10.15
C LYS A 167 9.30 13.15 8.77
N LEU A 168 10.40 13.88 8.68
CA LEU A 168 10.88 14.44 7.42
C LEU A 168 11.28 13.34 6.44
N ARG A 169 12.03 12.31 6.89
CA ARG A 169 12.39 11.13 6.09
C ARG A 169 11.14 10.40 5.57
N PHE A 170 10.11 10.24 6.40
CA PHE A 170 8.86 9.63 5.98
C PHE A 170 8.10 10.50 4.96
N ASN A 171 7.99 11.80 5.20
CA ASN A 171 7.27 12.73 4.32
C ASN A 171 7.90 12.80 2.92
N VAL A 172 9.23 12.76 2.81
CA VAL A 172 9.88 12.78 1.50
C VAL A 172 9.70 11.46 0.74
N LEU A 173 9.60 10.33 1.43
CA LEU A 173 9.22 9.06 0.81
C LEU A 173 7.79 9.14 0.27
N LEU A 174 6.85 9.69 1.04
CA LEU A 174 5.48 9.93 0.56
C LEU A 174 5.44 10.84 -0.68
N LEU A 175 6.23 11.91 -0.69
CA LEU A 175 6.33 12.80 -1.84
C LEU A 175 6.91 12.08 -3.06
N GLN A 176 7.91 11.23 -2.85
CA GLN A 176 8.50 10.40 -3.89
C GLN A 176 7.47 9.42 -4.48
N THR A 177 6.67 8.76 -3.63
CA THR A 177 5.56 7.88 -4.03
C THR A 177 4.50 8.65 -4.82
N PHE A 178 4.05 9.80 -4.30
CA PHE A 178 3.06 10.64 -4.97
C PHE A 178 3.51 11.01 -6.38
N MET A 179 4.76 11.47 -6.53
CA MET A 179 5.32 11.80 -7.83
C MET A 179 5.39 10.58 -8.76
N ALA A 180 5.81 9.42 -8.26
CA ALA A 180 5.86 8.19 -9.05
C ALA A 180 4.48 7.76 -9.57
N GLU A 181 3.45 7.86 -8.73
CA GLU A 181 2.06 7.57 -9.11
C GLU A 181 1.54 8.56 -10.15
N GLU A 182 1.79 9.86 -9.98
CA GLU A 182 1.39 10.88 -10.95
C GLU A 182 2.10 10.70 -12.31
N MET A 183 3.39 10.39 -12.31
CA MET A 183 4.14 10.10 -13.54
C MET A 183 3.60 8.85 -14.24
N ASN A 184 3.24 7.81 -13.48
CA ASN A 184 2.68 6.59 -14.03
C ASN A 184 1.30 6.84 -14.67
N LYS A 185 0.43 7.58 -14.00
CA LYS A 185 -0.90 7.97 -14.52
C LYS A 185 -0.83 8.72 -15.84
N HIS A 186 0.21 9.51 -16.05
CA HIS A 186 0.43 10.27 -17.29
C HIS A 186 1.23 9.49 -18.36
N GLY A 187 1.52 8.21 -18.14
CA GLY A 187 2.17 7.33 -19.13
C GLY A 187 3.70 7.36 -19.14
N PHE A 188 4.33 7.98 -18.13
CA PHE A 188 5.80 8.01 -18.00
C PHE A 188 6.35 6.85 -17.15
N GLY A 189 5.48 5.97 -16.65
CA GLY A 189 5.81 4.92 -15.67
C GLY A 189 6.10 5.49 -14.28
N TYR A 190 6.53 4.66 -13.34
CA TYR A 190 6.82 5.04 -11.94
C TYR A 190 8.14 5.81 -11.77
N GLN A 191 8.32 6.87 -12.57
CA GLN A 191 9.47 7.77 -12.48
C GLN A 191 9.30 8.79 -11.36
N THR A 192 10.39 9.09 -10.67
CA THR A 192 10.40 10.08 -9.59
C THR A 192 11.82 10.60 -9.39
N PHE A 193 11.98 11.59 -8.52
CA PHE A 193 13.28 12.10 -8.16
C PHE A 193 14.00 11.14 -7.21
N GLU A 194 15.33 11.07 -7.30
CA GLU A 194 16.15 10.31 -6.37
C GLU A 194 16.40 11.10 -5.08
N LEU A 195 16.41 10.39 -3.95
CA LEU A 195 16.75 10.96 -2.64
C LEU A 195 18.20 10.62 -2.28
N GLU A 196 18.87 11.53 -1.58
CA GLU A 196 20.16 11.22 -0.99
C GLU A 196 20.01 10.11 0.06
N GLN A 197 20.83 9.08 -0.05
CA GLN A 197 20.78 7.89 0.81
C GLN A 197 22.19 7.51 1.27
N ASN A 198 22.28 6.88 2.45
CA ASN A 198 23.52 6.23 2.88
C ASN A 198 23.72 4.87 2.18
N GLU A 199 24.81 4.18 2.50
CA GLU A 199 25.14 2.85 1.95
C GLU A 199 24.08 1.78 2.25
N ASN A 200 23.32 1.97 3.33
CA ASN A 200 22.23 1.08 3.74
C ASN A 200 20.89 1.40 3.04
N GLY A 201 20.85 2.44 2.18
CA GLY A 201 19.63 2.86 1.49
C GLY A 201 18.68 3.72 2.34
N GLU A 202 19.13 4.20 3.50
CA GLU A 202 18.34 5.08 4.36
C GLU A 202 18.44 6.53 3.90
N ILE A 203 17.33 7.26 3.93
CA ILE A 203 17.28 8.66 3.51
C ILE A 203 18.11 9.53 4.48
N LEU A 204 19.01 10.32 3.91
CA LEU A 204 19.77 11.32 4.65
C LEU A 204 18.96 12.61 4.80
N ALA A 205 18.68 12.98 6.05
CA ALA A 205 18.09 14.25 6.43
C ALA A 205 19.15 15.05 7.19
N HIS A 206 19.53 16.20 6.65
CA HIS A 206 20.60 17.05 7.19
C HIS A 206 20.02 18.11 8.10
N VAL A 207 20.70 18.41 9.20
CA VAL A 207 20.36 19.54 10.06
C VAL A 207 21.23 20.72 9.65
N PHE A 208 20.60 21.83 9.27
CA PHE A 208 21.27 23.09 9.00
C PHE A 208 20.91 24.11 10.08
N THR A 209 21.92 24.58 10.81
CA THR A 209 21.73 25.66 11.79
C THR A 209 22.00 26.99 11.11
N SER A 210 20.94 27.79 10.96
CA SER A 210 21.00 29.14 10.41
C SER A 210 21.63 30.13 11.39
N GLU A 211 22.16 31.23 10.87
CA GLU A 211 22.57 32.41 11.65
C GLU A 211 21.37 33.25 12.10
N LEU A 212 20.16 32.97 11.60
CA LEU A 212 18.94 33.65 12.01
C LEU A 212 18.53 33.24 13.42
N THR A 213 18.06 34.23 14.18
CA THR A 213 17.23 33.98 15.36
C THR A 213 15.79 33.74 14.95
N THR A 214 15.05 33.04 15.81
CA THR A 214 13.63 32.73 15.71
C THR A 214 12.80 34.01 15.62
N GLU A 215 13.09 34.99 16.47
CA GLU A 215 12.47 36.31 16.42
C GLU A 215 12.63 36.96 15.03
N LYS A 216 13.87 37.02 14.53
CA LYS A 216 14.16 37.60 13.22
C LYS A 216 13.54 36.81 12.07
N ALA A 217 13.53 35.47 12.16
CA ALA A 217 12.90 34.62 11.16
C ALA A 217 11.38 34.84 11.10
N HIS A 218 10.72 35.09 12.23
CA HIS A 218 9.28 35.38 12.29
C HIS A 218 8.91 36.77 11.73
N GLU A 219 9.84 37.73 11.76
CA GLU A 219 9.66 39.03 11.10
C GLU A 219 9.77 38.95 9.58
N MET A 220 10.37 37.89 9.05
CA MET A 220 10.57 37.69 7.62
C MET A 220 9.37 36.99 6.98
N ASN A 221 8.98 37.44 5.80
CA ASN A 221 8.02 36.73 4.96
C ASN A 221 8.68 35.57 4.18
N GLY A 222 7.86 34.77 3.49
CA GLY A 222 8.32 33.60 2.74
C GLY A 222 9.40 33.91 1.69
N ASP A 223 9.23 34.99 0.92
CA ASP A 223 10.19 35.39 -0.12
C ASP A 223 11.52 35.85 0.47
N GLN A 224 11.49 36.53 1.62
CA GLN A 224 12.68 36.95 2.34
C GLN A 224 13.43 35.75 2.91
N LEU A 225 12.73 34.79 3.51
CA LEU A 225 13.33 33.54 4.00
C LEU A 225 13.93 32.73 2.85
N TYR A 226 13.21 32.59 1.74
CA TYR A 226 13.72 31.91 0.55
C TYR A 226 15.00 32.59 0.03
N SER A 227 14.97 33.91 -0.13
CA SER A 227 16.12 34.70 -0.60
C SER A 227 17.34 34.61 0.34
N TRP A 228 17.11 34.39 1.63
CA TRP A 228 18.16 34.17 2.62
C TRP A 228 18.87 32.83 2.41
N PHE A 229 18.12 31.75 2.22
CA PHE A 229 18.68 30.39 2.08
C PHE A 229 19.08 30.00 0.65
N HIS A 230 18.68 30.77 -0.37
CA HIS A 230 19.01 30.49 -1.77
C HIS A 230 20.44 30.90 -2.16
N LYS A 231 21.13 31.73 -1.36
CA LYS A 231 22.49 32.20 -1.65
C LYS A 231 23.53 31.11 -1.39
#